data_AF-A0AA50FP77-F1
#
_entry.id   AF-A0AA50FP77-F1
#
_cell.length_a   1.000
_cell.length_b   1.000
_cell.length_c   1.000
_cell.angle_alpha   90.00
_cell.angle_beta   90.00
_cell.angle_gamma   90.00
#
_symmetry.space_group_name_H-M   'P 1'
#
loop_
_entity.id
_entity.type
_entity.pdbx_description
1 polymer ?
#
loop_
_entity_poly.entity_id
_entity_poly.type
_entity_poly.pdbx_seq_one_letter_code
_entity_poly.pdbx_strand_id
1 'polypeptide(L)'
;NEVNAIKWDPQGQLLASCSDDMTLKIWSMKQDTCVHDLQAHSKEIYTIKWSPTGPGTQNPNMNLILASASFDSTVRLWDVERGVCIHTLTKHTEPVYSVAFS
;
A
#
# COMPACT_ATOMS: atom_id res chain seq x y z
N ASN A 1 -0.17 -17.50 4.32
CA ASN A 1 0.48 -16.96 3.12
C ASN A 1 1.59 -16.01 3.54
N GLU A 2 2.65 -15.94 2.75
CA GLU A 2 3.86 -15.20 3.09
C GLU A 2 3.61 -13.68 3.08
N VAL A 3 4.14 -12.97 4.08
CA VAL A 3 4.08 -11.51 4.15
C VAL A 3 5.38 -10.95 3.59
N ASN A 4 5.31 -10.32 2.43
CA ASN A 4 6.49 -9.88 1.67
C ASN A 4 7.05 -8.55 2.18
N ALA A 5 6.19 -7.66 2.66
CA ALA A 5 6.62 -6.39 3.22
C ALA A 5 5.62 -5.82 4.22
N ILE A 6 6.15 -5.10 5.20
CA ILE A 6 5.40 -4.20 6.08
C ILE A 6 5.99 -2.79 6.07
N LYS A 7 5.16 -1.76 6.19
CA LYS A 7 5.57 -0.35 6.28
C LYS A 7 4.63 0.44 7.20
N TRP A 8 5.21 1.15 8.17
CA TRP A 8 4.50 2.15 8.95
C TRP A 8 4.19 3.38 8.09
N ASP A 9 3.03 3.99 8.31
CA ASP A 9 2.71 5.30 7.77
C ASP A 9 3.59 6.38 8.43
N PRO A 10 3.64 7.61 7.86
CA PRO A 10 4.50 8.67 8.39
C PRO A 10 4.23 9.06 9.85
N GLN A 11 3.02 8.87 10.36
CA GLN A 11 2.66 9.18 11.75
C GLN A 11 2.81 7.98 12.71
N GLY A 12 3.14 6.80 12.19
CA GLY A 12 3.25 5.56 12.98
C GLY A 12 1.92 5.10 13.61
N GLN A 13 0.78 5.50 13.04
CA GLN A 13 -0.56 5.11 13.49
C GLN A 13 -1.09 3.87 12.78
N LEU A 14 -0.67 3.68 11.53
CA LEU A 14 -1.11 2.60 10.64
C LEU A 14 0.08 1.79 10.16
N LEU A 15 -0.05 0.47 10.21
CA LEU A 15 0.86 -0.45 9.56
C LEU A 15 0.19 -0.96 8.29
N ALA A 16 0.88 -0.93 7.16
CA ALA A 16 0.45 -1.63 5.94
C ALA A 16 1.26 -2.92 5.79
N SER A 17 0.62 -3.98 5.31
CA SER A 17 1.26 -5.24 4.92
C SER A 17 0.79 -5.71 3.56
N CYS A 18 1.67 -6.33 2.79
CA CYS A 18 1.34 -7.01 1.54
C CYS A 18 1.83 -8.45 1.54
N SER A 19 1.15 -9.31 0.77
CA SER A 19 1.28 -10.76 0.88
C SER A 19 1.16 -11.46 -0.47
N ASP A 20 1.62 -12.71 -0.52
CA ASP A 20 1.40 -13.64 -1.64
C ASP A 20 -0.07 -14.02 -1.80
N ASP A 21 -0.90 -13.79 -0.78
CA ASP A 21 -2.36 -13.96 -0.88
C ASP A 21 -3.07 -12.88 -1.71
N MET A 22 -2.30 -12.00 -2.37
CA MET A 22 -2.80 -10.95 -3.26
C MET A 22 -3.57 -9.84 -2.53
N THR A 23 -3.54 -9.84 -1.19
CA THR A 23 -4.18 -8.82 -0.35
C THR A 23 -3.19 -7.79 0.18
N LEU A 24 -3.69 -6.58 0.32
CA LEU A 24 -3.06 -5.49 1.05
C LEU A 24 -3.91 -5.23 2.29
N LYS A 25 -3.30 -5.32 3.47
CA LYS A 25 -3.99 -5.12 4.74
C LYS A 25 -3.44 -3.90 5.47
N ILE A 26 -4.36 -3.19 6.12
CA ILE A 26 -4.05 -2.02 6.95
C ILE A 26 -4.42 -2.35 8.39
N TRP A 27 -3.51 -2.09 9.31
CA TRP A 27 -3.62 -2.41 10.72
C TRP A 27 -3.52 -1.13 11.56
N SER A 28 -4.23 -1.10 12.67
CA SER A 28 -4.08 -0.07 13.70
C SER A 28 -3.76 -0.74 15.02
N MET A 29 -2.87 -0.14 15.81
CA MET A 29 -2.57 -0.64 17.16
C MET A 29 -3.73 -0.48 18.16
N LYS A 30 -4.81 0.19 17.75
CA LYS A 30 -5.99 0.44 18.59
C LYS A 30 -7.00 -0.71 18.60
N GLN A 31 -6.84 -1.69 17.70
CA GLN A 31 -7.77 -2.80 17.54
C GLN A 31 -7.05 -4.04 17.01
N ASP A 32 -7.57 -5.22 17.35
CA ASP A 32 -6.98 -6.50 16.95
C ASP A 32 -7.33 -6.91 15.50
N THR A 33 -8.34 -6.26 14.90
CA THR A 33 -8.78 -6.54 13.52
C THR A 33 -8.15 -5.57 12.53
N CYS A 34 -7.89 -6.03 11.30
CA CYS A 34 -7.47 -5.14 10.22
C CYS A 34 -8.51 -4.04 9.98
N VAL A 35 -8.04 -2.81 9.79
CA VAL A 35 -8.88 -1.65 9.43
C VAL A 35 -9.40 -1.83 7.99
N HIS A 36 -8.51 -2.27 7.10
CA HIS A 36 -8.86 -2.60 5.72
C HIS A 36 -8.23 -3.93 5.31
N ASP A 37 -9.00 -4.70 4.55
CA ASP A 37 -8.58 -5.90 3.86
C ASP A 37 -8.88 -5.72 2.37
N LEU A 38 -7.87 -5.38 1.59
CA LEU A 38 -8.03 -4.96 0.21
C LEU A 38 -7.54 -6.07 -0.71
N GLN A 39 -8.44 -6.61 -1.54
CA GLN A 39 -8.07 -7.46 -2.67
C GLN A 39 -7.37 -6.58 -3.72
N ALA A 40 -6.07 -6.38 -3.53
CA ALA A 40 -5.35 -5.33 -4.21
C ALA A 40 -4.92 -5.73 -5.62
N HIS A 41 -4.45 -6.96 -5.80
CA HIS A 41 -3.90 -7.46 -7.05
C HIS A 41 -4.46 -8.83 -7.42
N SER A 42 -4.16 -9.28 -8.64
CA SER A 42 -4.54 -10.60 -9.16
C SER A 42 -3.45 -11.67 -8.98
N LYS A 43 -2.30 -11.24 -8.45
CA LYS A 43 -1.10 -12.03 -8.15
C LYS A 43 -0.41 -11.47 -6.91
N GLU A 44 0.66 -12.14 -6.49
CA GLU A 44 1.50 -11.84 -5.35
C GLU A 44 1.93 -10.35 -5.34
N ILE A 45 1.90 -9.72 -4.16
CA ILE A 45 2.30 -8.32 -4.01
C ILE A 45 3.71 -8.27 -3.43
N TYR A 46 4.65 -7.70 -4.18
CA TYR A 46 6.06 -7.69 -3.80
C TYR A 46 6.47 -6.52 -2.93
N THR A 47 5.82 -5.37 -3.09
CA THR A 47 6.24 -4.18 -2.37
C THR A 47 5.10 -3.21 -2.13
N ILE A 48 5.25 -2.45 -1.05
CA ILE A 48 4.38 -1.35 -0.65
C ILE A 48 5.21 -0.17 -0.15
N LYS A 49 4.73 1.05 -0.40
CA LYS A 49 5.30 2.28 0.14
C LYS A 49 4.23 3.31 0.42
N TRP A 50 4.34 4.00 1.56
CA TRP A 50 3.55 5.20 1.85
C TRP A 50 4.18 6.41 1.17
N SER A 51 3.34 7.35 0.73
CA SER A 51 3.79 8.65 0.27
C SER A 51 4.31 9.50 1.44
N PRO A 52 5.32 10.35 1.24
CA PRO A 52 5.82 11.28 2.26
C PRO A 52 4.90 12.53 2.35
N THR A 53 3.61 12.30 2.57
CA THR A 53 2.55 13.30 2.63
C THR A 53 1.67 13.11 3.87
N GLY A 54 0.84 14.11 4.16
CA GLY A 54 -0.05 14.12 5.31
C GLY A 54 0.63 14.67 6.57
N PRO A 55 -0.11 14.77 7.68
CA PRO A 55 0.38 15.38 8.91
C PRO A 55 1.70 14.77 9.39
N GLY A 56 2.64 15.62 9.84
CA GLY A 56 3.97 15.19 10.27
C GLY A 56 5.02 15.04 9.15
N THR A 57 4.65 15.25 7.89
CA THR A 57 5.58 15.25 6.74
C THR A 57 5.88 16.66 6.23
N GLN A 58 6.79 16.78 5.26
CA GLN A 58 7.06 18.05 4.56
C GLN A 58 5.87 18.54 3.72
N ASN A 59 4.88 17.66 3.44
CA ASN A 59 3.70 17.97 2.64
C ASN A 59 2.41 17.72 3.47
N PRO A 60 2.15 18.50 4.52
CA PRO A 60 1.13 18.19 5.53
C PRO A 60 -0.31 18.24 5.03
N ASN A 61 -0.58 18.99 3.96
CA ASN A 61 -1.92 19.17 3.38
C ASN A 61 -2.21 18.22 2.21
N MET A 62 -1.22 17.41 1.79
CA MET A 62 -1.39 16.44 0.72
C MET A 62 -1.98 15.15 1.27
N ASN A 63 -2.85 14.50 0.50
CA ASN A 63 -3.46 13.24 0.90
C ASN A 63 -2.39 12.16 1.12
N LEU A 64 -2.55 11.34 2.16
CA LEU A 64 -1.70 10.19 2.40
C LEU A 64 -2.12 9.05 1.46
N ILE A 65 -1.18 8.53 0.68
CA ILE A 65 -1.42 7.50 -0.34
C ILE A 65 -0.48 6.33 -0.06
N LEU A 66 -0.95 5.12 -0.36
CA LEU A 66 -0.11 3.92 -0.38
C LEU A 66 0.04 3.42 -1.82
N ALA A 67 1.27 3.12 -2.24
CA ALA A 67 1.55 2.42 -3.48
C ALA A 67 1.74 0.93 -3.20
N SER A 68 1.21 0.07 -4.08
CA SER A 68 1.47 -1.37 -4.12
C SER A 68 1.89 -1.81 -5.52
N ALA A 69 2.76 -2.81 -5.61
CA ALA A 69 3.22 -3.38 -6.87
C ALA A 69 3.32 -4.90 -6.80
N SER A 70 3.00 -5.55 -7.92
CA SER A 70 2.71 -6.97 -7.95
C SER A 70 3.39 -7.70 -9.11
N PHE A 71 3.45 -9.02 -8.96
CA PHE A 71 3.74 -9.96 -10.02
C PHE A 71 2.80 -9.82 -11.23
N ASP A 72 1.58 -9.27 -11.06
CA ASP A 72 0.64 -9.02 -12.17
C ASP A 72 0.98 -7.84 -13.07
N SER A 73 2.21 -7.32 -12.98
CA SER A 73 2.74 -6.18 -13.71
C SER A 73 2.02 -4.84 -13.48
N THR A 74 1.13 -4.75 -12.49
CA THR A 74 0.44 -3.49 -12.16
C THR A 74 1.03 -2.80 -10.94
N VAL A 75 0.95 -1.47 -10.94
CA VAL A 75 1.15 -0.63 -9.76
C VAL A 75 -0.19 0.02 -9.42
N ARG A 76 -0.59 -0.01 -8.16
CA ARG A 76 -1.83 0.62 -7.70
C ARG A 76 -1.53 1.65 -6.63
N LEU A 77 -2.29 2.74 -6.66
CA LEU A 77 -2.27 3.78 -5.65
C LEU A 77 -3.58 3.74 -4.88
N TRP A 78 -3.50 3.84 -3.56
CA TRP A 78 -4.61 3.64 -2.65
C TRP A 78 -4.78 4.87 -1.76
N ASP A 79 -6.02 5.35 -1.69
CA ASP A 79 -6.45 6.20 -0.59
C ASP A 79 -6.81 5.26 0.57
N VAL A 80 -5.94 5.24 1.59
CA VAL A 80 -6.08 4.29 2.70
C VAL A 80 -7.20 4.71 3.66
N GLU A 81 -7.47 6.00 3.85
CA GLU A 81 -8.56 6.44 4.71
C GLU A 81 -9.92 5.99 4.16
N ARG A 82 -10.08 6.02 2.84
CA ARG A 82 -11.30 5.60 2.16
C ARG A 82 -11.31 4.11 1.81
N GLY A 83 -10.16 3.43 1.89
CA GLY A 83 -10.01 2.04 1.49
C GLY A 83 -10.25 1.79 -0.01
N VAL A 84 -9.93 2.76 -0.88
CA VAL A 84 -10.21 2.67 -2.32
C VAL A 84 -8.94 2.82 -3.17
N CYS A 85 -8.91 2.08 -4.29
CA CYS A 85 -7.90 2.26 -5.32
C CYS A 85 -8.18 3.56 -6.09
N ILE A 86 -7.26 4.52 -6.07
CA ILE A 86 -7.39 5.79 -6.81
C ILE A 86 -6.83 5.68 -8.23
N HIS A 87 -5.77 4.90 -8.43
CA HIS A 87 -5.16 4.71 -9.75
C HIS A 87 -4.60 3.31 -9.92
N THR A 88 -4.69 2.79 -11.14
CA THR A 88 -4.00 1.58 -11.59
C THR A 88 -3.12 1.93 -12.78
N LEU A 89 -1.81 1.69 -12.63
CA LEU A 89 -0.80 1.92 -13.67
C LEU A 89 -0.44 0.57 -14.29
N THR A 90 -0.72 0.41 -15.59
CA THR A 90 -0.69 -0.89 -16.29
C THR A 90 0.36 -0.96 -17.40
N LYS A 91 1.33 -0.04 -17.41
CA LYS A 91 2.28 0.05 -18.52
C LYS A 91 3.42 -0.97 -18.44
N HIS A 92 3.73 -1.48 -17.25
CA HIS A 92 4.68 -2.58 -17.11
C HIS A 92 4.07 -3.88 -17.65
N THR A 93 4.89 -4.69 -18.31
CA THR A 93 4.51 -5.97 -18.90
C THR A 93 5.12 -7.17 -18.17
N GLU A 94 5.95 -6.90 -17.18
CA GLU A 94 6.66 -7.89 -16.35
C GLU A 94 6.45 -7.53 -14.87
N PRO A 95 6.72 -8.47 -13.94
CA PRO A 95 6.58 -8.24 -12.51
C PRO A 95 7.24 -6.95 -12.01
N VAL A 96 6.52 -6.19 -11.18
CA VAL A 96 7.04 -4.93 -10.62
C VAL A 96 7.56 -5.18 -9.21
N TYR A 97 8.89 -5.19 -9.08
CA TYR A 97 9.57 -5.52 -7.82
C TYR A 97 9.75 -4.34 -6.86
N SER A 98 9.68 -3.09 -7.35
CA SER A 98 10.00 -1.92 -6.54
C SER A 98 9.16 -0.70 -6.93
N VAL A 99 8.80 0.09 -5.91
CA VAL A 99 8.18 1.41 -6.04
C VAL A 99 8.79 2.36 -5.01
N ALA A 100 8.83 3.64 -5.36
CA ALA A 100 9.24 4.72 -4.47
C ALA A 100 8.48 5.99 -4.83
N PHE A 101 8.16 6.78 -3.80
CA PHE A 101 7.73 8.16 -3.97
C PHE A 101 8.97 9.08 -4.02
N SER A 102 8.81 10.23 -4.66
CA SER A 102 9.79 11.34 -4.68
C SER A 102 9.97 11.96 -3.31
#